data_AF-A0A2V7UT19-F1
#
_entry.id   AF-A0A2V7UT19-F1
#
_cell.length_a   1.000
_cell.length_b   1.000
_cell.length_c   1.000
_cell.angle_alpha   90.00
_cell.angle_beta   90.00
_cell.angle_gamma   90.00
#
_symmetry.space_group_name_H-M   'P 1'
#
loop_
_entity.id
_entity.type
_entity.pdbx_description
1 polymer ?
#
loop_
_entity_poly.entity_id
_entity_poly.type
_entity_poly.pdbx_seq_one_letter_code
_entity_poly.pdbx_strand_id
1 'polypeptide(L)'
;PSPHRRPIPWLLLLATTFLLWRSDVQAAKREVIRALQEDIAGHSYRLRVDLQGTNYLSVPNIVTAEGFRYRGRHFPVLFRQMETVYVDRVSNDGAQAVALTLYRSKKDAGQIRGAIPAAPMGPAAPGAETALGSFARDLSTSVIVELRADKNDPAAQRAEILELLGRVFYFKVEATYEEKEAFILSHRDLPLPKLGELTDLPEEMIRGILERRTGETQPESPKAR
;
A
#
# COMPACT_ATOMS: atom_id res chain seq x y z
N PRO A 1 10.36 -73.88 11.21
CA PRO A 1 10.73 -72.99 10.09
C PRO A 1 9.51 -72.23 9.53
N SER A 2 9.36 -70.96 9.93
CA SER A 2 8.75 -69.91 9.08
C SER A 2 9.75 -69.59 7.93
N PRO A 3 9.38 -68.89 6.82
CA PRO A 3 8.22 -68.04 6.54
C PRO A 3 7.35 -68.62 5.39
N HIS A 4 6.38 -67.96 4.71
CA HIS A 4 5.95 -66.55 4.64
C HIS A 4 4.42 -66.38 4.68
N ARG A 5 3.97 -65.16 4.96
CA ARG A 5 2.69 -64.57 4.51
C ARG A 5 2.88 -63.07 4.29
N ARG A 6 2.60 -62.58 3.07
CA ARG A 6 2.31 -61.19 2.61
C ARG A 6 2.43 -61.18 1.06
N PRO A 7 1.70 -60.32 0.32
CA PRO A 7 1.47 -58.91 0.63
C PRO A 7 0.01 -58.49 0.88
N ILE A 8 -0.11 -57.47 1.72
CA ILE A 8 -1.25 -56.54 1.78
C ILE A 8 -0.82 -55.28 1.02
N PRO A 9 -1.55 -54.83 -0.01
CA PRO A 9 -1.32 -53.51 -0.61
C PRO A 9 -2.60 -52.66 -0.73
N TRP A 10 -3.55 -52.74 0.22
CA TRP A 10 -4.72 -51.83 0.27
C TRP A 10 -4.46 -50.52 1.03
N LEU A 11 -3.28 -50.37 1.66
CA LEU A 11 -2.91 -49.20 2.48
C LEU A 11 -2.22 -48.07 1.69
N LEU A 12 -2.13 -48.16 0.36
CA LEU A 12 -1.50 -47.16 -0.52
C LEU A 12 -2.50 -46.32 -1.36
N LEU A 13 -3.81 -46.48 -1.14
CA LEU A 13 -4.86 -45.76 -1.88
C LEU A 13 -5.55 -44.62 -1.09
N LEU A 14 -5.06 -44.31 0.11
CA LEU A 14 -5.59 -43.24 0.99
C LEU A 14 -4.58 -42.11 1.27
N ALA A 15 -3.42 -42.11 0.62
CA ALA A 15 -2.38 -41.08 0.78
C ALA A 15 -2.40 -40.00 -0.33
N THR A 16 -3.12 -40.21 -1.42
CA THR A 16 -3.12 -39.32 -2.60
C THR A 16 -4.18 -38.21 -2.57
N THR A 17 -5.22 -38.32 -1.73
CA THR A 17 -6.30 -37.32 -1.66
C THR A 17 -6.01 -36.14 -0.73
N PHE A 18 -5.05 -36.23 0.18
CA PHE A 18 -4.74 -35.16 1.14
C PHE A 18 -3.63 -34.18 0.72
N LEU A 19 -2.84 -34.50 -0.32
CA LEU A 19 -1.76 -33.62 -0.80
C LEU A 19 -2.19 -32.57 -1.83
N LEU A 20 -3.41 -32.63 -2.37
CA LEU A 20 -3.95 -31.61 -3.29
C LEU A 20 -4.69 -30.46 -2.58
N TRP A 21 -4.84 -30.52 -1.26
CA TRP A 21 -5.62 -29.53 -0.50
C TRP A 21 -4.80 -28.42 0.18
N ARG A 22 -3.47 -28.45 0.02
CA ARG A 22 -2.59 -27.29 0.17
C ARG A 22 -2.27 -26.81 -1.26
N SER A 23 -2.47 -25.56 -1.66
CA SER A 23 -2.69 -24.35 -0.85
C SER A 23 -3.27 -23.19 -1.68
N ASP A 24 -4.59 -23.03 -1.71
CA ASP A 24 -5.25 -21.80 -2.19
C ASP A 24 -5.41 -20.77 -1.05
N VAL A 25 -4.28 -20.33 -0.53
CA VAL A 25 -4.17 -19.22 0.44
C VAL A 25 -3.90 -17.93 -0.35
N GLN A 26 -4.81 -17.61 -1.27
CA GLN A 26 -4.75 -16.45 -2.15
C GLN A 26 -6.01 -15.60 -1.95
N ALA A 27 -5.80 -14.30 -1.72
CA ALA A 27 -6.87 -13.32 -1.51
C ALA A 27 -7.79 -13.20 -2.70
N ALA A 28 -7.23 -12.91 -3.87
CA ALA A 28 -7.96 -12.87 -5.11
C ALA A 28 -7.45 -13.96 -6.06
N LYS A 29 -8.33 -14.45 -6.94
CA LYS A 29 -7.91 -15.41 -7.97
C LYS A 29 -6.79 -14.80 -8.83
N ARG A 30 -5.88 -15.65 -9.34
CA ARG A 30 -4.74 -15.23 -10.16
C ARG A 30 -5.13 -14.35 -11.36
N GLU A 31 -6.30 -14.59 -11.95
CA GLU A 31 -6.88 -13.78 -13.03
C GLU A 31 -7.20 -12.34 -12.60
N VAL A 32 -7.73 -12.15 -11.37
CA VAL A 32 -8.02 -10.82 -10.81
C VAL A 32 -6.72 -10.07 -10.54
N ILE A 33 -5.73 -10.71 -9.91
CA ILE A 33 -4.41 -10.10 -9.70
C ILE A 33 -3.73 -9.74 -11.03
N ARG A 34 -3.85 -10.58 -12.05
CA ARG A 34 -3.30 -10.28 -13.37
C ARG A 34 -4.00 -9.08 -14.01
N ALA A 35 -5.32 -9.02 -13.99
CA ALA A 35 -6.06 -7.86 -14.50
C ALA A 35 -5.67 -6.57 -13.76
N LEU A 36 -5.50 -6.63 -12.43
CA LEU A 36 -5.04 -5.49 -11.63
C LEU A 36 -3.58 -5.11 -11.91
N GLN A 37 -2.70 -6.06 -12.25
CA GLN A 37 -1.35 -5.76 -12.71
C GLN A 37 -1.38 -5.05 -14.08
N GLU A 38 -2.24 -5.48 -15.00
CA GLU A 38 -2.42 -4.88 -16.31
C GLU A 38 -3.08 -3.48 -16.22
N ASP A 39 -4.05 -3.30 -15.31
CA ASP A 39 -4.79 -2.04 -15.09
C ASP A 39 -4.03 -0.98 -14.26
N ILE A 40 -3.15 -1.40 -13.31
CA ILE A 40 -2.63 -0.52 -12.25
C ILE A 40 -1.10 -0.51 -12.16
N ALA A 41 -0.44 -1.66 -12.27
CA ALA A 41 1.02 -1.69 -12.16
C ALA A 41 1.67 -1.00 -13.36
N GLY A 42 2.80 -0.31 -13.12
CA GLY A 42 3.48 0.48 -14.16
C GLY A 42 2.94 1.90 -14.33
N HIS A 43 1.92 2.31 -13.57
CA HIS A 43 1.29 3.62 -13.63
C HIS A 43 1.56 4.45 -12.36
N SER A 44 1.35 5.77 -12.45
CA SER A 44 1.45 6.69 -11.32
C SER A 44 0.09 7.27 -10.95
N TYR A 45 -0.16 7.44 -9.65
CA TYR A 45 -1.42 7.93 -9.10
C TYR A 45 -1.15 8.95 -8.00
N ARG A 46 -2.05 9.93 -7.88
CA ARG A 46 -2.01 10.94 -6.82
C ARG A 46 -2.64 10.37 -5.53
N LEU A 47 -1.92 10.47 -4.41
CA LEU A 47 -2.38 9.96 -3.11
C LEU A 47 -3.54 10.78 -2.54
N ARG A 48 -4.46 10.12 -1.85
CA ARG A 48 -5.58 10.72 -1.10
C ARG A 48 -5.38 10.67 0.42
N VAL A 49 -4.33 10.03 0.89
CA VAL A 49 -3.97 9.90 2.30
C VAL A 49 -2.46 10.03 2.50
N ASP A 50 -2.05 10.49 3.68
CA ASP A 50 -0.67 10.41 4.13
C ASP A 50 -0.29 8.94 4.41
N LEU A 51 0.73 8.43 3.73
CA LEU A 51 1.26 7.09 3.95
C LEU A 51 2.42 7.14 4.94
N GLN A 52 2.22 6.50 6.10
CA GLN A 52 3.21 6.49 7.18
C GLN A 52 4.15 5.28 7.05
N GLY A 53 5.38 5.46 7.52
CA GLY A 53 6.35 4.36 7.65
C GLY A 53 6.06 3.50 8.88
N THR A 54 6.70 2.32 8.92
CA THR A 54 6.69 1.44 10.09
C THR A 54 8.11 0.95 10.39
N ASN A 55 8.40 0.67 11.68
CA ASN A 55 9.73 0.25 12.10
C ASN A 55 10.14 -1.18 11.67
N TYR A 56 9.31 -1.86 10.87
CA TYR A 56 9.41 -3.29 10.60
C TYR A 56 9.23 -3.53 9.10
N LEU A 57 10.15 -4.27 8.49
CA LEU A 57 10.24 -4.44 7.03
C LEU A 57 9.04 -5.15 6.38
N SER A 58 8.18 -5.77 7.20
CA SER A 58 7.06 -6.62 6.79
C SER A 58 5.69 -6.07 7.20
N VAL A 59 5.60 -4.80 7.60
CA VAL A 59 4.41 -4.27 8.28
C VAL A 59 3.82 -3.09 7.48
N PRO A 60 2.79 -3.35 6.65
CA PRO A 60 2.27 -2.38 5.69
C PRO A 60 1.17 -1.49 6.25
N ASN A 61 0.85 -0.45 5.48
CA ASN A 61 -0.38 0.33 5.60
C ASN A 61 -1.56 -0.55 5.15
N ILE A 62 -2.63 -0.65 5.92
CA ILE A 62 -3.76 -1.54 5.60
C ILE A 62 -5.02 -0.73 5.33
N VAL A 63 -5.64 -1.03 4.20
CA VAL A 63 -6.92 -0.46 3.75
C VAL A 63 -7.97 -1.54 3.88
N THR A 64 -9.04 -1.23 4.60
CA THR A 64 -10.18 -2.11 4.79
C THR A 64 -11.47 -1.35 4.47
N ALA A 65 -12.59 -2.07 4.36
CA ALA A 65 -13.90 -1.45 4.21
C ALA A 65 -14.29 -0.55 5.42
N GLU A 66 -13.72 -0.79 6.61
CA GLU A 66 -13.82 0.05 7.81
C GLU A 66 -12.93 1.32 7.77
N GLY A 67 -11.84 1.33 7.00
CA GLY A 67 -10.93 2.46 6.90
C GLY A 67 -9.44 2.09 6.82
N PHE A 68 -8.57 3.03 7.19
CA PHE A 68 -7.13 2.83 7.22
C PHE A 68 -6.63 2.37 8.59
N ARG A 69 -5.71 1.41 8.59
CA ARG A 69 -5.02 0.90 9.78
C ARG A 69 -3.52 0.80 9.51
N TYR A 70 -2.73 1.32 10.44
CA TYR A 70 -1.28 1.16 10.43
C TYR A 70 -0.94 -0.01 11.35
N ARG A 71 -0.31 -1.07 10.85
CA ARG A 71 0.26 -2.09 11.74
C ARG A 71 1.63 -1.61 12.25
N GLY A 72 2.01 -1.98 13.47
CA GLY A 72 3.33 -1.66 14.03
C GLY A 72 3.43 -0.28 14.72
N ARG A 73 4.66 0.19 14.98
CA ARG A 73 4.92 1.53 15.54
C ARG A 73 4.92 2.57 14.42
N HIS A 74 4.25 3.71 14.66
CA HIS A 74 4.15 4.84 13.73
C HIS A 74 5.48 5.59 13.54
N PHE A 75 5.73 6.05 12.31
CA PHE A 75 6.87 6.88 11.91
C PHE A 75 6.38 8.17 11.24
N PRO A 76 7.28 9.12 10.95
CA PRO A 76 6.96 10.24 10.07
C PRO A 76 6.28 9.79 8.77
N VAL A 77 5.49 10.71 8.19
CA VAL A 77 4.85 10.50 6.91
C VAL A 77 5.92 10.30 5.83
N LEU A 78 5.87 9.18 5.10
CA LEU A 78 6.79 8.89 4.00
C LEU A 78 6.33 9.61 2.73
N PHE A 79 5.07 9.42 2.35
CA PHE A 79 4.44 10.05 1.20
C PHE A 79 3.25 10.88 1.65
N ARG A 80 3.21 12.15 1.25
CA ARG A 80 2.13 13.07 1.65
C ARG A 80 0.88 12.81 0.79
N GLN A 81 -0.29 13.14 1.31
CA GLN A 81 -1.49 13.28 0.48
C GLN A 81 -1.21 14.26 -0.69
N MET A 82 -1.85 14.02 -1.82
CA MET A 82 -1.65 14.68 -3.12
C MET A 82 -0.27 14.53 -3.76
N GLU A 83 0.67 13.79 -3.13
CA GLU A 83 1.89 13.36 -3.79
C GLU A 83 1.58 12.31 -4.86
N THR A 84 2.21 12.45 -6.03
CA THR A 84 2.14 11.46 -7.12
C THR A 84 3.13 10.34 -6.86
N VAL A 85 2.64 9.11 -6.72
CA VAL A 85 3.46 7.90 -6.50
C VAL A 85 3.26 6.88 -7.62
N TYR A 86 4.29 6.10 -7.90
CA TYR A 86 4.31 5.03 -8.89
C TYR A 86 3.97 3.67 -8.26
N VAL A 87 2.99 2.96 -8.82
CA VAL A 87 2.65 1.57 -8.43
C VAL A 87 3.50 0.61 -9.25
N ASP A 88 4.46 -0.05 -8.60
CA ASP A 88 5.39 -0.95 -9.28
C ASP A 88 4.83 -2.38 -9.44
N ARG A 89 4.05 -2.83 -8.47
CA ARG A 89 3.54 -4.21 -8.41
C ARG A 89 2.25 -4.31 -7.60
N VAL A 90 1.38 -5.21 -8.04
CA VAL A 90 0.23 -5.76 -7.30
C VAL A 90 0.50 -7.26 -7.05
N SER A 91 0.19 -7.78 -5.86
CA SER A 91 0.34 -9.22 -5.54
C SER A 91 -0.62 -9.70 -4.45
N ASN A 92 -0.99 -10.98 -4.48
CA ASN A 92 -1.61 -11.63 -3.32
C ASN A 92 -0.63 -11.66 -2.13
N ASP A 93 -1.13 -11.34 -0.94
CA ASP A 93 -0.38 -11.37 0.32
C ASP A 93 -1.22 -12.10 1.40
N GLY A 94 -1.37 -13.41 1.24
CA GLY A 94 -2.20 -14.26 2.09
C GLY A 94 -3.65 -14.42 1.59
N ALA A 95 -4.54 -14.83 2.50
CA ALA A 95 -5.87 -15.37 2.17
C ALA A 95 -6.96 -14.32 1.86
N GLN A 96 -6.75 -13.06 2.22
CA GLN A 96 -7.71 -11.96 2.04
C GLN A 96 -7.03 -10.60 1.75
N ALA A 97 -5.70 -10.55 1.63
CA ALA A 97 -4.95 -9.32 1.38
C ALA A 97 -4.31 -9.26 -0.01
N VAL A 98 -4.42 -8.10 -0.66
CA VAL A 98 -3.72 -7.74 -1.90
C VAL A 98 -2.74 -6.62 -1.59
N ALA A 99 -1.44 -6.88 -1.76
CA ALA A 99 -0.38 -5.90 -1.54
C ALA A 99 -0.04 -5.11 -2.80
N LEU A 100 0.19 -3.81 -2.61
CA LEU A 100 0.70 -2.84 -3.58
C LEU A 100 2.09 -2.39 -3.13
N THR A 101 3.06 -2.35 -4.05
CA THR A 101 4.37 -1.74 -3.80
C THR A 101 4.44 -0.37 -4.48
N LEU A 102 4.62 0.68 -3.68
CA LEU A 102 4.58 2.07 -4.13
C LEU A 102 5.97 2.72 -3.99
N TYR A 103 6.35 3.56 -4.94
CA TYR A 103 7.59 4.35 -4.95
C TYR A 103 7.28 5.81 -5.31
N ARG A 104 8.16 6.77 -5.00
CA ARG A 104 7.96 8.16 -5.48
C ARG A 104 7.96 8.25 -7.00
N SER A 105 8.80 7.48 -7.69
CA SER A 105 8.83 7.44 -9.15
C SER A 105 9.22 6.08 -9.72
N LYS A 106 8.94 5.89 -11.02
CA LYS A 106 9.43 4.76 -11.82
C LYS A 106 10.96 4.68 -11.85
N LYS A 107 11.66 5.82 -11.74
CA LYS A 107 13.12 5.87 -11.67
C LYS A 107 13.63 5.25 -10.37
N ASP A 108 12.99 5.56 -9.25
CA ASP A 108 13.38 5.04 -7.93
C ASP A 108 13.13 3.53 -7.83
N ALA A 109 11.99 3.06 -8.36
CA ALA A 109 11.71 1.64 -8.53
C ALA A 109 12.77 0.93 -9.39
N GLY A 110 13.19 1.55 -10.50
CA GLY A 110 14.28 1.05 -11.35
C GLY A 110 15.65 1.05 -10.67
N GLN A 111 15.97 2.10 -9.91
CA GLN A 111 17.22 2.22 -9.16
C GLN A 111 17.30 1.16 -8.06
N ILE A 112 16.23 0.94 -7.30
CA ILE A 112 16.19 -0.13 -6.28
C ILE A 112 16.32 -1.50 -6.95
N ARG A 113 15.59 -1.77 -8.04
CA ARG A 113 15.73 -3.03 -8.80
C ARG A 113 17.15 -3.27 -9.32
N GLY A 114 17.84 -2.23 -9.79
CA GLY A 114 19.22 -2.30 -10.31
C GLY A 114 20.32 -2.29 -9.23
N ALA A 115 20.03 -1.76 -8.04
CA ALA A 115 20.95 -1.74 -6.90
C ALA A 115 20.95 -3.07 -6.11
N ILE A 116 20.00 -3.96 -6.39
CA ILE A 116 20.03 -5.34 -5.90
C ILE A 116 21.03 -6.11 -6.78
N PRO A 117 22.23 -6.49 -6.29
CA PRO A 117 23.04 -7.46 -7.00
C PRO A 117 22.22 -8.73 -7.17
N ALA A 118 22.20 -9.30 -8.39
CA ALA A 118 21.41 -10.47 -8.71
C ALA A 118 21.65 -11.55 -7.65
N ALA A 119 20.63 -11.81 -6.82
CA ALA A 119 20.77 -12.71 -5.69
C ALA A 119 21.22 -14.08 -6.23
N PRO A 120 22.33 -14.67 -5.73
CA PRO A 120 22.74 -15.99 -6.17
C PRO A 120 21.57 -16.95 -5.92
N MET A 121 21.15 -17.68 -6.96
CA MET A 121 20.03 -18.61 -6.88
C MET A 121 20.39 -19.76 -5.92
N GLY A 122 20.06 -19.56 -4.65
CA GLY A 122 20.39 -20.40 -3.52
C GLY A 122 19.59 -19.98 -2.28
N PRO A 123 19.55 -20.82 -1.23
CA PRO A 123 18.71 -20.55 -0.07
C PRO A 123 19.16 -19.28 0.65
N ALA A 124 18.20 -18.36 0.80
CA ALA A 124 18.29 -17.03 1.44
C ALA A 124 19.57 -16.75 2.25
N ALA A 125 20.49 -15.98 1.66
CA ALA A 125 21.65 -15.45 2.37
C ALA A 125 21.18 -14.42 3.43
N PRO A 126 21.44 -14.63 4.73
CA PRO A 126 21.00 -13.72 5.78
C PRO A 126 21.74 -12.37 5.63
N GLY A 127 20.97 -11.30 5.42
CA GLY A 127 21.47 -9.93 5.23
C GLY A 127 21.03 -9.26 3.91
N ALA A 128 20.66 -10.03 2.88
CA ALA A 128 20.15 -9.48 1.62
C ALA A 128 18.82 -8.70 1.82
N GLU A 129 17.94 -9.22 2.68
CA GLU A 129 16.67 -8.58 3.06
C GLU A 129 16.90 -7.27 3.84
N THR A 130 17.98 -7.17 4.61
CA THR A 130 18.30 -5.99 5.42
C THR A 130 18.74 -4.81 4.55
N ALA A 131 19.56 -5.07 3.52
CA ALA A 131 19.98 -4.06 2.56
C ALA A 131 18.80 -3.59 1.69
N LEU A 132 18.05 -4.54 1.11
CA LEU A 132 16.82 -4.24 0.36
C LEU A 132 15.85 -3.39 1.19
N GLY A 133 15.63 -3.78 2.44
CA GLY A 133 14.73 -3.12 3.37
C GLY A 133 15.14 -1.70 3.76
N SER A 134 16.45 -1.40 3.84
CA SER A 134 16.92 -0.04 4.14
C SER A 134 16.69 0.92 2.96
N PHE A 135 17.02 0.50 1.73
CA PHE A 135 16.78 1.33 0.54
C PHE A 135 15.28 1.46 0.21
N ALA A 136 14.50 0.41 0.51
CA ALA A 136 13.05 0.44 0.38
C ALA A 136 12.41 1.45 1.36
N ARG A 137 12.87 1.55 2.61
CA ARG A 137 12.29 2.42 3.65
C ARG A 137 12.23 3.90 3.28
N ASP A 138 13.24 4.41 2.61
CA ASP A 138 13.36 5.86 2.34
C ASP A 138 12.59 6.30 1.08
N LEU A 139 12.32 5.36 0.16
CA LEU A 139 11.81 5.65 -1.19
C LEU A 139 10.58 4.82 -1.62
N SER A 140 10.13 3.87 -0.79
CA SER A 140 9.00 2.99 -1.09
C SER A 140 8.15 2.66 0.13
N THR A 141 6.91 2.23 -0.08
CA THR A 141 6.06 1.66 0.97
C THR A 141 5.12 0.59 0.42
N SER A 142 4.60 -0.25 1.31
CA SER A 142 3.60 -1.26 0.97
C SER A 142 2.23 -0.89 1.54
N VAL A 143 1.21 -1.04 0.69
CA VAL A 143 -0.20 -0.89 1.05
C VAL A 143 -0.89 -2.22 0.81
N ILE A 144 -1.46 -2.83 1.86
CA ILE A 144 -2.36 -3.97 1.75
C ILE A 144 -3.80 -3.46 1.62
N VAL A 145 -4.54 -4.05 0.71
CA VAL A 145 -6.01 -3.99 0.62
C VAL A 145 -6.56 -5.31 1.18
N GLU A 146 -7.24 -5.28 2.34
CA GLU A 146 -7.92 -6.45 2.91
C GLU A 146 -9.37 -6.52 2.40
N LEU A 147 -9.74 -7.68 1.84
CA LEU A 147 -10.99 -7.96 1.14
C LEU A 147 -11.98 -8.74 2.01
N ARG A 148 -13.25 -8.39 1.91
CA ARG A 148 -14.37 -9.15 2.48
C ARG A 148 -15.05 -10.04 1.45
N ALA A 149 -14.94 -9.73 0.15
CA ALA A 149 -15.58 -10.48 -0.92
C ALA A 149 -15.09 -11.94 -1.00
N ASP A 150 -16.01 -12.86 -1.25
CA ASP A 150 -15.71 -14.29 -1.38
C ASP A 150 -14.77 -14.56 -2.56
N LYS A 151 -13.76 -15.41 -2.35
CA LYS A 151 -12.80 -15.83 -3.39
C LYS A 151 -13.43 -16.50 -4.62
N ASN A 152 -14.69 -16.92 -4.52
CA ASN A 152 -15.46 -17.51 -5.60
C ASN A 152 -16.14 -16.48 -6.51
N ASP A 153 -16.17 -15.19 -6.14
CA ASP A 153 -16.72 -14.08 -6.95
C ASP A 153 -15.62 -13.06 -7.38
N PRO A 154 -14.92 -13.32 -8.50
CA PRO A 154 -13.90 -12.42 -9.05
C PRO A 154 -14.40 -11.01 -9.38
N ALA A 155 -15.69 -10.86 -9.70
CA ALA A 155 -16.27 -9.58 -10.08
C ALA A 155 -16.47 -8.69 -8.85
N ALA A 156 -17.03 -9.25 -7.78
CA ALA A 156 -17.12 -8.59 -6.48
C ALA A 156 -15.72 -8.24 -5.94
N GLN A 157 -14.75 -9.16 -6.04
CA GLN A 157 -13.37 -8.88 -5.62
C GLN A 157 -12.75 -7.72 -6.38
N ARG A 158 -12.86 -7.68 -7.72
CA ARG A 158 -12.31 -6.56 -8.50
C ARG A 158 -13.01 -5.24 -8.17
N ALA A 159 -14.33 -5.26 -7.93
CA ALA A 159 -15.08 -4.08 -7.52
C ALA A 159 -14.63 -3.56 -6.14
N GLU A 160 -14.52 -4.43 -5.13
CA GLU A 160 -14.05 -4.07 -3.78
C GLU A 160 -12.62 -3.54 -3.81
N ILE A 161 -11.71 -4.18 -4.56
CA ILE A 161 -10.32 -3.70 -4.72
C ILE A 161 -10.30 -2.29 -5.31
N LEU A 162 -11.07 -2.02 -6.38
CA LEU A 162 -11.13 -0.69 -6.99
C LEU A 162 -11.78 0.37 -6.08
N GLU A 163 -12.76 0.00 -5.24
CA GLU A 163 -13.32 0.90 -4.23
C GLU A 163 -12.26 1.26 -3.17
N LEU A 164 -11.58 0.25 -2.61
CA LEU A 164 -10.56 0.45 -1.58
C LEU A 164 -9.35 1.23 -2.12
N LEU A 165 -8.96 1.01 -3.39
CA LEU A 165 -7.97 1.84 -4.09
C LEU A 165 -8.42 3.29 -4.22
N GLY A 166 -9.71 3.58 -4.44
CA GLY A 166 -10.27 4.94 -4.43
C GLY A 166 -10.24 5.65 -3.08
N ARG A 167 -9.90 4.93 -1.99
CA ARG A 167 -9.59 5.49 -0.67
C ARG A 167 -8.10 5.86 -0.54
N VAL A 168 -7.21 5.18 -1.28
CA VAL A 168 -5.75 5.45 -1.30
C VAL A 168 -5.39 6.51 -2.33
N PHE A 169 -6.07 6.51 -3.48
CA PHE A 169 -5.71 7.26 -4.66
C PHE A 169 -6.87 8.06 -5.24
N TYR A 170 -6.54 9.21 -5.80
CA TYR A 170 -7.39 9.94 -6.74
C TYR A 170 -7.40 9.19 -8.09
N PHE A 171 -8.26 8.18 -8.19
CA PHE A 171 -8.24 7.20 -9.30
C PHE A 171 -9.12 7.59 -10.50
N LYS A 172 -10.25 8.27 -10.25
CA LYS A 172 -11.24 8.70 -11.27
C LYS A 172 -11.76 10.12 -11.05
N VAL A 173 -11.26 10.79 -10.01
CA VAL A 173 -11.70 12.10 -9.53
C VAL A 173 -10.46 12.86 -9.07
N GLU A 174 -10.42 14.17 -9.29
CA GLU A 174 -9.38 15.04 -8.76
C GLU A 174 -9.66 15.47 -7.31
N ALA A 175 -8.64 15.99 -6.65
CA ALA A 175 -8.79 16.59 -5.32
C ALA A 175 -9.67 17.84 -5.37
N THR A 176 -10.67 17.88 -4.48
CA THR A 176 -11.58 19.03 -4.32
C THR A 176 -10.85 20.24 -3.70
N TYR A 177 -11.43 21.44 -3.79
CA TYR A 177 -10.85 22.62 -3.14
C TYR A 177 -10.79 22.44 -1.62
N GLU A 178 -11.84 21.86 -1.06
CA GLU A 178 -12.00 21.59 0.38
C GLU A 178 -10.95 20.59 0.88
N GLU A 179 -10.66 19.54 0.11
CA GLU A 179 -9.56 18.61 0.42
C GLU A 179 -8.19 19.29 0.32
N LYS A 180 -7.97 20.18 -0.67
CA LYS A 180 -6.72 20.93 -0.84
C LYS A 180 -6.50 21.94 0.30
N GLU A 181 -7.56 22.65 0.71
CA GLU A 181 -7.54 23.57 1.85
C GLU A 181 -7.29 22.80 3.15
N ALA A 182 -7.98 21.68 3.37
CA ALA A 182 -7.74 20.82 4.54
C ALA A 182 -6.30 20.29 4.60
N PHE A 183 -5.73 19.88 3.47
CA PHE A 183 -4.34 19.45 3.35
C PHE A 183 -3.35 20.56 3.71
N ILE A 184 -3.51 21.76 3.15
CA ILE A 184 -2.67 22.94 3.47
C ILE A 184 -2.71 23.25 4.97
N LEU A 185 -3.90 23.15 5.58
CA LEU A 185 -4.10 23.46 6.99
C LEU A 185 -3.57 22.39 7.95
N SER A 186 -3.41 21.13 7.51
CA SER A 186 -2.71 20.08 8.26
C SER A 186 -1.19 20.06 8.04
N HIS A 187 -0.72 20.71 6.97
CA HIS A 187 0.68 20.70 6.50
C HIS A 187 1.35 22.08 6.52
N ARG A 188 1.05 22.88 7.55
CA ARG A 188 1.57 24.26 7.70
C ARG A 188 3.09 24.33 7.90
N ASP A 189 3.74 23.20 8.14
CA ASP A 189 5.19 23.01 8.20
C ASP A 189 5.87 23.00 6.82
N LEU A 190 5.12 22.75 5.74
CA LEU A 190 5.66 22.69 4.39
C LEU A 190 5.87 24.08 3.77
N PRO A 191 6.96 24.32 3.01
CA PRO A 191 7.16 25.56 2.26
C PRO A 191 6.04 25.82 1.24
N LEU A 192 5.68 27.09 1.03
CA LEU A 192 4.64 27.50 0.05
C LEU A 192 4.86 26.88 -1.36
N PRO A 193 6.07 26.85 -1.94
CA PRO A 193 6.28 26.22 -3.25
C PRO A 193 5.93 24.73 -3.25
N LYS A 194 6.18 24.01 -2.15
CA LYS A 194 5.87 22.58 -2.03
C LYS A 194 4.39 22.32 -1.83
N LEU A 195 3.70 23.19 -1.09
CA LEU A 195 2.24 23.17 -1.00
C LEU A 195 1.60 23.44 -2.38
N GLY A 196 2.16 24.36 -3.17
CA GLY A 196 1.73 24.63 -4.54
C GLY A 196 1.93 23.43 -5.46
N GLU A 197 3.10 22.81 -5.43
CA GLU A 197 3.43 21.59 -6.20
C GLU A 197 2.47 20.42 -5.88
N LEU A 198 2.11 20.22 -4.61
CA LEU A 198 1.23 19.12 -4.20
C LEU A 198 -0.25 19.42 -4.48
N THR A 199 -0.70 20.65 -4.28
CA THR A 199 -2.13 21.00 -4.39
C THR A 199 -2.55 21.54 -5.75
N ASP A 200 -1.62 21.80 -6.68
CA ASP A 200 -1.84 22.57 -7.91
C ASP A 200 -2.43 23.98 -7.67
N LEU A 201 -2.24 24.57 -6.48
CA LEU A 201 -2.75 25.91 -6.16
C LEU A 201 -1.64 26.98 -6.24
N PRO A 202 -1.95 28.22 -6.68
CA PRO A 202 -0.98 29.31 -6.69
C PRO A 202 -0.64 29.77 -5.27
N GLU A 203 0.61 30.17 -5.03
CA GLU A 203 1.11 30.52 -3.69
C GLU A 203 0.30 31.62 -2.99
N GLU A 204 -0.26 32.58 -3.74
CA GLU A 204 -1.12 33.64 -3.20
C GLU A 204 -2.39 33.07 -2.56
N MET A 205 -3.01 32.06 -3.17
CA MET A 205 -4.19 31.39 -2.65
C MET A 205 -3.86 30.58 -1.40
N ILE A 206 -2.70 29.89 -1.39
CA ILE A 206 -2.20 29.13 -0.24
C ILE A 206 -1.91 30.06 0.94
N ARG A 207 -1.28 31.20 0.68
CA ARG A 207 -1.07 32.24 1.70
C ARG A 207 -2.40 32.75 2.27
N GLY A 208 -3.36 33.06 1.39
CA GLY A 208 -4.71 33.49 1.81
C GLY A 208 -5.49 32.43 2.60
N ILE A 209 -5.24 31.13 2.40
CA ILE A 209 -5.77 30.04 3.25
C ILE A 209 -5.11 30.07 4.64
N LEU A 210 -3.78 30.15 4.69
CA LEU A 210 -3.01 30.13 5.93
C LEU A 210 -3.23 31.38 6.81
N GLU A 211 -3.47 32.54 6.19
CA GLU A 211 -3.74 33.81 6.89
C GLU A 211 -5.15 33.86 7.48
N ARG A 212 -6.20 33.54 6.69
CA ARG A 212 -7.62 33.59 7.13
C ARG A 212 -7.83 32.88 8.46
N ARG A 213 -7.39 31.62 8.56
CA ARG A 213 -7.58 30.80 9.76
C ARG A 213 -6.76 31.26 10.97
N THR A 214 -5.66 32.00 10.74
CA THR A 214 -4.85 32.58 11.82
C THR A 214 -5.56 33.77 12.46
N GLY A 215 -6.31 34.57 11.68
CA GLY A 215 -7.17 35.64 12.20
C GLY A 215 -8.35 35.12 13.03
N GLU A 216 -8.94 33.98 12.65
CA GLU A 216 -10.07 33.38 13.38
C GLU A 216 -9.71 32.76 14.74
N THR A 217 -8.41 32.54 15.03
CA THR A 217 -7.97 31.88 16.27
C THR A 217 -7.57 32.85 17.39
N GLN A 218 -7.75 34.17 17.22
CA GLN A 218 -7.62 35.14 18.30
C GLN A 218 -8.98 35.36 18.98
N PRO A 219 -9.21 34.83 20.20
CA PRO A 219 -10.33 35.29 21.00
C PRO A 219 -10.07 36.74 21.40
N GLU A 220 -11.06 37.62 21.19
CA GLU A 220 -11.00 38.99 21.71
C GLU A 220 -10.82 38.94 23.23
N SER A 221 -9.63 39.30 23.72
CA SER A 221 -9.41 39.49 25.15
C SER A 221 -10.37 40.57 25.65
N PRO A 222 -11.25 40.29 26.63
CA PRO A 222 -12.21 41.28 27.07
C PRO A 222 -11.47 42.48 27.64
N LYS A 223 -11.75 43.67 27.08
CA LYS A 223 -11.27 44.93 27.65
C LYS A 223 -11.79 45.04 29.08
N ALA A 224 -10.88 44.91 30.05
CA ALA A 224 -11.19 45.20 31.44
C ALA A 224 -11.74 46.63 31.57
N ARG A 225 -12.86 46.75 32.28
CA ARG A 225 -13.43 48.00 32.79
C ARG A 225 -13.41 47.93 34.32
#